data_AF-A0A8K0JA85-F1
#
_entry.id   AF-A0A8K0JA85-F1
#
_cell.length_a   1.000
_cell.length_b   1.000
_cell.length_c   1.000
_cell.angle_alpha   90.00
_cell.angle_beta   90.00
_cell.angle_gamma   90.00
#
_symmetry.space_group_name_H-M   'P 1'
#
loop_
_entity.id
_entity.type
_entity.pdbx_description
1 polymer ?
#
loop_
_entity_poly.entity_id
_entity_poly.type
_entity_poly.pdbx_seq_one_letter_code
_entity_poly.pdbx_strand_id
1 'polypeptide(L)'
;MTWQYITAGQPSSKLDKVNWGNFDKLVQACLVTGAHCMLDLHNFARYNGIIGQGGPSNEVFAALWTNIATHYAKEERIIFGIMNEPHDLDVQLWAKSCQAAVTAIRNAGATSQIILLPGNNFTSAGEFVSGGSAEALAAITNPDGSTDNLVMDLHKYLDTDNSGSHAECVTNNTAAFQTISDWLRTNKRVGIISETGASMAPSCMTKFCEQNEFIAKNDDVLIGFVAWGAGGFDETYILTIMPSKLEDTWTDNKLMQQCILAPFGKHSVSKSATKTKSASPTKNSPSITGSSTAATSTGSHSDDEDGAHQITISKFCILLACISAAHLLY
;
A
#
# COMPACT_ATOMS: atom_id res chain seq x y z
N MET A 1 12.77 -0.11 -5.21
CA MET A 1 13.70 -0.59 -6.28
C MET A 1 13.58 0.30 -7.50
N THR A 2 14.63 0.49 -8.31
CA THR A 2 14.47 1.11 -9.65
C THR A 2 14.41 0.02 -10.72
N TRP A 3 13.64 0.27 -11.77
CA TRP A 3 13.53 -0.59 -12.95
C TRP A 3 14.91 -0.83 -13.55
N GLN A 4 15.69 0.23 -13.77
CA GLN A 4 17.04 0.16 -14.30
C GLN A 4 17.93 -0.76 -13.48
N TYR A 5 17.87 -0.70 -12.14
CA TYR A 5 18.67 -1.58 -11.30
C TYR A 5 18.28 -3.04 -11.51
N ILE A 6 16.99 -3.37 -11.39
CA ILE A 6 16.54 -4.77 -11.47
C ILE A 6 16.65 -5.38 -12.87
N THR A 7 16.90 -4.58 -13.92
CA THR A 7 17.10 -5.05 -15.31
C THR A 7 18.47 -4.72 -15.89
N ALA A 8 19.43 -4.32 -15.05
CA ALA A 8 20.78 -3.92 -15.46
C ALA A 8 20.80 -2.89 -16.61
N GLY A 9 19.94 -1.87 -16.50
CA GLY A 9 19.85 -0.75 -17.43
C GLY A 9 19.16 -1.06 -18.75
N GLN A 10 18.53 -2.23 -18.90
CA GLN A 10 17.75 -2.58 -20.09
C GLN A 10 16.27 -2.19 -19.94
N PRO A 11 15.65 -1.50 -20.91
CA PRO A 11 14.21 -1.20 -20.96
C PRO A 11 13.39 -2.47 -21.26
N SER A 12 13.52 -3.47 -20.42
CA SER A 12 12.95 -4.81 -20.63
C SER A 12 12.27 -5.31 -19.36
N SER A 13 11.60 -6.45 -19.45
CA SER A 13 11.02 -7.13 -18.29
C SER A 13 11.96 -8.13 -17.62
N LYS A 14 13.13 -8.40 -18.21
CA LYS A 14 14.03 -9.46 -17.75
C LYS A 14 14.81 -9.00 -16.52
N LEU A 15 14.57 -9.66 -15.38
CA LEU A 15 15.29 -9.40 -14.15
C LEU A 15 16.75 -9.84 -14.27
N ASP A 16 17.67 -8.95 -13.94
CA ASP A 16 19.08 -9.28 -13.78
C ASP A 16 19.27 -10.12 -12.53
N LYS A 17 19.93 -11.26 -12.65
CA LYS A 17 20.04 -12.25 -11.58
C LYS A 17 20.79 -11.71 -10.35
N VAL A 18 21.83 -10.89 -10.55
CA VAL A 18 22.67 -10.39 -9.46
C VAL A 18 21.93 -9.28 -8.72
N ASN A 19 21.42 -8.30 -9.47
CA ASN A 19 20.72 -7.16 -8.89
C ASN A 19 19.42 -7.60 -8.21
N TRP A 20 18.66 -8.50 -8.85
CA TRP A 20 17.47 -9.10 -8.25
C TRP A 20 17.80 -9.87 -6.99
N GLY A 21 18.84 -10.72 -6.99
CA GLY A 21 19.24 -11.47 -5.81
C GLY A 21 19.67 -10.57 -4.63
N ASN A 22 20.25 -9.41 -4.90
CA ASN A 22 20.57 -8.43 -3.86
C ASN A 22 19.33 -7.70 -3.32
N PHE A 23 18.39 -7.34 -4.20
CA PHE A 23 17.11 -6.77 -3.78
C PHE A 23 16.30 -7.77 -2.95
N ASP A 24 16.23 -9.03 -3.39
CA ASP A 24 15.51 -10.10 -2.68
C ASP A 24 16.08 -10.31 -1.26
N LYS A 25 17.39 -10.26 -1.04
CA LYS A 25 17.96 -10.32 0.34
C LYS A 25 17.35 -9.27 1.28
N LEU A 26 17.09 -8.07 0.78
CA LEU A 26 16.47 -7.00 1.58
C LEU A 26 14.99 -7.27 1.82
N VAL A 27 14.28 -7.79 0.81
CA VAL A 27 12.89 -8.25 0.99
C VAL A 27 12.82 -9.38 2.02
N GLN A 28 13.71 -10.38 1.95
CA GLN A 28 13.79 -11.46 2.94
C GLN A 28 14.11 -10.93 4.34
N ALA A 29 15.03 -9.96 4.47
CA ALA A 29 15.33 -9.31 5.75
C ALA A 29 14.12 -8.58 6.35
N CYS A 30 13.26 -7.98 5.51
CA CYS A 30 11.98 -7.44 5.94
C CYS A 30 11.01 -8.56 6.39
N LEU A 31 10.84 -9.61 5.58
CA LEU A 31 9.87 -10.69 5.86
C LEU A 31 10.19 -11.49 7.13
N VAL A 32 11.46 -11.66 7.50
CA VAL A 32 11.83 -12.36 8.76
C VAL A 32 11.43 -11.59 10.01
N THR A 33 11.14 -10.28 9.92
CA THR A 33 10.61 -9.50 11.05
C THR A 33 9.15 -9.80 11.34
N GLY A 34 8.44 -10.45 10.41
CA GLY A 34 6.99 -10.61 10.45
C GLY A 34 6.21 -9.46 9.80
N ALA A 35 6.88 -8.40 9.34
CA ALA A 35 6.26 -7.27 8.67
C ALA A 35 5.72 -7.61 7.27
N HIS A 36 4.85 -6.73 6.77
CA HIS A 36 4.60 -6.63 5.34
C HIS A 36 5.74 -5.88 4.66
N CYS A 37 6.04 -6.25 3.41
CA CYS A 37 7.14 -5.68 2.65
C CYS A 37 6.63 -5.12 1.34
N MET A 38 6.72 -3.79 1.18
CA MET A 38 6.26 -3.11 -0.02
C MET A 38 7.36 -3.05 -1.07
N LEU A 39 7.07 -3.63 -2.23
CA LEU A 39 7.94 -3.58 -3.40
C LEU A 39 7.56 -2.35 -4.22
N ASP A 40 8.22 -1.24 -3.94
CA ASP A 40 8.02 0.02 -4.67
C ASP A 40 8.90 0.07 -5.93
N LEU A 41 8.29 0.22 -7.11
CA LEU A 41 9.00 0.49 -8.35
C LEU A 41 9.20 2.00 -8.54
N HIS A 42 10.38 2.48 -8.12
CA HIS A 42 10.70 3.88 -7.94
C HIS A 42 11.11 4.59 -9.25
N ASN A 43 10.14 4.78 -10.16
CA ASN A 43 10.41 5.15 -11.55
C ASN A 43 9.54 6.29 -12.12
N PHE A 44 8.63 6.90 -11.35
CA PHE A 44 7.86 8.08 -11.80
C PHE A 44 7.05 7.82 -13.08
N ALA A 45 6.52 6.60 -13.23
CA ALA A 45 5.88 6.06 -14.43
C ALA A 45 6.74 6.11 -15.71
N ARG A 46 8.07 6.14 -15.56
CA ARG A 46 9.00 6.39 -16.66
C ARG A 46 10.15 5.39 -16.74
N TYR A 47 10.55 5.13 -17.98
CA TYR A 47 11.84 4.56 -18.35
C TYR A 47 12.23 5.17 -19.70
N ASN A 48 13.06 6.21 -19.70
CA ASN A 48 13.40 6.98 -20.91
C ASN A 48 12.16 7.47 -21.70
N GLY A 49 11.06 7.74 -21.00
CA GLY A 49 9.75 8.06 -21.56
C GLY A 49 8.63 7.53 -20.66
N ILE A 50 7.40 8.04 -20.82
CA ILE A 50 6.25 7.65 -19.99
C ILE A 50 5.70 6.31 -20.47
N ILE A 51 5.51 5.35 -19.56
CA ILE A 51 4.97 4.02 -19.87
C ILE A 51 3.60 4.15 -20.54
N GLY A 52 3.43 3.48 -21.68
CA GLY A 52 2.20 3.54 -22.49
C GLY A 52 1.96 4.88 -23.20
N GLN A 53 2.86 5.85 -23.07
CA GLN A 53 2.72 7.22 -23.58
C GLN A 53 4.05 7.74 -24.16
N GLY A 54 4.75 6.90 -24.92
CA GLY A 54 6.00 7.24 -25.62
C GLY A 54 7.26 6.61 -25.02
N GLY A 55 7.18 6.02 -23.83
CA GLY A 55 8.17 5.13 -23.24
C GLY A 55 7.89 3.65 -23.53
N PRO A 56 8.26 2.73 -22.62
CA PRO A 56 7.94 1.32 -22.75
C PRO A 56 6.44 1.08 -22.91
N SER A 57 6.07 0.03 -23.63
CA SER A 57 4.67 -0.33 -23.80
C SER A 57 4.08 -0.97 -22.53
N ASN A 58 2.75 -1.04 -22.48
CA ASN A 58 2.04 -1.69 -21.37
C ASN A 58 2.39 -3.18 -21.29
N GLU A 59 2.70 -3.83 -22.41
CA GLU A 59 3.09 -5.24 -22.46
C GLU A 59 4.47 -5.46 -21.81
N VAL A 60 5.42 -4.55 -22.03
CA VAL A 60 6.74 -4.63 -21.38
C VAL A 60 6.61 -4.40 -19.87
N PHE A 61 5.79 -3.42 -19.48
CA PHE A 61 5.51 -3.14 -18.07
C PHE A 61 4.78 -4.29 -17.37
N ALA A 62 3.75 -4.85 -18.00
CA ALA A 62 3.03 -6.03 -17.51
C ALA A 62 3.96 -7.23 -17.38
N ALA A 63 4.82 -7.48 -18.37
CA ALA A 63 5.78 -8.58 -18.31
C ALA A 63 6.81 -8.43 -17.17
N LEU A 64 7.23 -7.19 -16.86
CA LEU A 64 8.08 -6.93 -15.68
C LEU A 64 7.35 -7.37 -14.41
N TRP A 65 6.10 -6.93 -14.26
CA TRP A 65 5.28 -7.29 -13.10
C TRP A 65 4.94 -8.77 -13.02
N THR A 66 4.76 -9.48 -14.15
CA THR A 66 4.65 -10.94 -14.17
C THR A 66 5.89 -11.59 -13.57
N ASN A 67 7.10 -11.15 -13.95
CA ASN A 67 8.35 -11.73 -13.45
C ASN A 67 8.53 -11.49 -11.94
N ILE A 68 8.22 -10.27 -11.47
CA ILE A 68 8.26 -9.92 -10.05
C ILE A 68 7.22 -10.74 -9.26
N ALA A 69 5.96 -10.76 -9.71
CA ALA A 69 4.88 -11.44 -9.02
C ALA A 69 5.06 -12.96 -8.99
N THR A 70 5.59 -13.57 -10.06
CA THR A 70 5.89 -15.01 -10.09
C THR A 70 6.84 -15.42 -8.96
N HIS A 71 7.85 -14.59 -8.66
CA HIS A 71 8.80 -14.86 -7.58
C HIS A 71 8.15 -14.79 -6.19
N TYR A 72 7.21 -13.86 -5.98
CA TYR A 72 6.59 -13.59 -4.68
C TYR A 72 5.15 -14.13 -4.50
N ALA A 73 4.60 -14.84 -5.49
CA ALA A 73 3.18 -15.20 -5.55
C ALA A 73 2.64 -15.88 -4.28
N LYS A 74 3.48 -16.65 -3.58
CA LYS A 74 3.12 -17.41 -2.38
C LYS A 74 3.38 -16.69 -1.05
N GLU A 75 3.97 -15.49 -1.09
CA GLU A 75 4.21 -14.70 0.12
C GLU A 75 3.13 -13.63 0.25
N GLU A 76 2.17 -13.87 1.14
CA GLU A 76 1.00 -13.02 1.33
C GLU A 76 1.34 -11.65 1.93
N ARG A 77 2.49 -11.53 2.60
CA ARG A 77 2.96 -10.28 3.22
C ARG A 77 3.62 -9.30 2.24
N ILE A 78 3.73 -9.67 0.97
CA ILE A 78 4.22 -8.77 -0.08
C ILE A 78 3.10 -7.79 -0.46
N ILE A 79 3.47 -6.52 -0.58
CA ILE A 79 2.62 -5.48 -1.18
C ILE A 79 3.29 -5.03 -2.48
N PHE A 80 2.54 -5.03 -3.57
CA PHE A 80 3.04 -4.59 -4.87
C PHE A 80 2.74 -3.10 -5.07
N GLY A 81 3.76 -2.25 -4.88
CA GLY A 81 3.70 -0.83 -5.25
C GLY A 81 3.98 -0.66 -6.74
N ILE A 82 2.92 -0.52 -7.56
CA ILE A 82 3.02 -0.57 -9.03
C ILE A 82 4.04 0.44 -9.58
N MET A 83 4.11 1.63 -8.98
CA MET A 83 4.98 2.72 -9.44
C MET A 83 5.03 3.84 -8.40
N ASN A 84 6.24 4.34 -8.10
CA ASN A 84 6.37 5.58 -7.33
C ASN A 84 5.96 6.79 -8.17
N GLU A 85 5.14 7.65 -7.58
CA GLU A 85 4.88 9.03 -8.01
C GLU A 85 4.79 9.30 -9.53
N PRO A 86 3.80 8.74 -10.24
CA PRO A 86 3.46 9.20 -11.58
C PRO A 86 3.13 10.70 -11.59
N HIS A 87 3.69 11.43 -12.56
CA HIS A 87 3.46 12.87 -12.73
C HIS A 87 3.49 13.27 -14.21
N ASP A 88 2.95 14.44 -14.55
CA ASP A 88 2.96 15.02 -15.91
C ASP A 88 2.59 14.02 -17.03
N LEU A 89 1.47 13.32 -16.86
CA LEU A 89 0.99 12.31 -17.80
C LEU A 89 -0.53 12.36 -18.02
N ASP A 90 -1.03 11.67 -19.05
CA ASP A 90 -2.46 11.40 -19.21
C ASP A 90 -2.89 10.29 -18.24
N VAL A 91 -3.69 10.65 -17.24
CA VAL A 91 -4.10 9.73 -16.17
C VAL A 91 -5.00 8.60 -16.66
N GLN A 92 -5.74 8.79 -17.77
CA GLN A 92 -6.60 7.76 -18.35
C GLN A 92 -5.77 6.70 -19.07
N LEU A 93 -4.70 7.11 -19.76
CA LEU A 93 -3.73 6.18 -20.35
C LEU A 93 -2.89 5.49 -19.27
N TRP A 94 -2.57 6.20 -18.19
CA TRP A 94 -1.88 5.61 -17.05
C TRP A 94 -2.73 4.55 -16.33
N ALA A 95 -4.02 4.78 -16.12
CA ALA A 95 -4.93 3.78 -15.54
C ALA A 95 -4.96 2.48 -16.35
N LYS A 96 -4.87 2.54 -17.69
CA LYS A 96 -4.73 1.35 -18.55
C LYS A 96 -3.40 0.61 -18.31
N SER A 97 -2.33 1.34 -18.02
CA SER A 97 -1.01 0.77 -17.69
C SER A 97 -1.05 0.07 -16.33
N CYS A 98 -1.68 0.68 -15.33
CA CYS A 98 -1.94 0.06 -14.03
C CYS A 98 -2.83 -1.19 -14.15
N GLN A 99 -3.90 -1.14 -14.95
CA GLN A 99 -4.74 -2.32 -15.20
C GLN A 99 -3.95 -3.48 -15.80
N ALA A 100 -3.04 -3.20 -16.75
CA ALA A 100 -2.18 -4.23 -17.33
C ALA A 100 -1.26 -4.86 -16.27
N ALA A 101 -0.69 -4.06 -15.37
CA ALA A 101 0.10 -4.56 -14.25
C ALA A 101 -0.73 -5.38 -13.25
N VAL A 102 -1.92 -4.91 -12.83
CA VAL A 102 -2.83 -5.66 -11.95
C VAL A 102 -3.16 -7.03 -12.55
N THR A 103 -3.61 -7.06 -13.81
CA THR A 103 -3.92 -8.31 -14.51
C THR A 103 -2.70 -9.23 -14.57
N ALA A 104 -1.52 -8.70 -14.86
CA ALA A 104 -0.28 -9.47 -14.93
C ALA A 104 0.14 -10.07 -13.57
N ILE A 105 0.01 -9.30 -12.48
CA ILE A 105 0.31 -9.74 -11.11
C ILE A 105 -0.64 -10.88 -10.71
N ARG A 106 -1.95 -10.68 -10.90
CA ARG A 106 -2.95 -11.70 -10.56
C ARG A 106 -2.78 -12.97 -11.38
N ASN A 107 -2.55 -12.86 -12.69
CA ASN A 107 -2.32 -14.01 -13.57
C ASN A 107 -1.01 -14.77 -13.28
N ALA A 108 -0.03 -14.13 -12.64
CA ALA A 108 1.18 -14.80 -12.15
C ALA A 108 0.96 -15.63 -10.87
N GLY A 109 -0.26 -15.63 -10.31
CA GLY A 109 -0.64 -16.40 -9.13
C GLY A 109 -0.58 -15.62 -7.82
N ALA A 110 -0.27 -14.32 -7.85
CA ALA A 110 -0.24 -13.46 -6.67
C ALA A 110 -1.65 -12.92 -6.36
N THR A 111 -2.53 -13.78 -5.88
CA THR A 111 -3.97 -13.50 -5.73
C THR A 111 -4.36 -12.93 -4.37
N SER A 112 -3.53 -13.08 -3.33
CA SER A 112 -3.86 -12.65 -1.96
C SER A 112 -3.27 -11.28 -1.59
N GLN A 113 -2.23 -10.84 -2.28
CA GLN A 113 -1.47 -9.63 -1.96
C GLN A 113 -2.24 -8.35 -2.27
N ILE A 114 -1.89 -7.29 -1.53
CA ILE A 114 -2.28 -5.92 -1.83
C ILE A 114 -1.52 -5.42 -3.05
N ILE A 115 -2.21 -4.69 -3.94
CA ILE A 115 -1.63 -3.97 -5.07
C ILE A 115 -1.99 -2.49 -4.91
N LEU A 116 -0.98 -1.62 -4.91
CA LEU A 116 -1.16 -0.18 -4.77
C LEU A 116 -1.32 0.47 -6.15
N LEU A 117 -2.30 1.37 -6.24
CA LEU A 117 -2.69 2.09 -7.45
C LEU A 117 -2.29 3.57 -7.34
N PRO A 118 -1.14 3.97 -7.92
CA PRO A 118 -0.63 5.33 -7.84
C PRO A 118 -1.21 6.22 -8.92
N GLY A 119 -1.47 7.48 -8.55
CA GLY A 119 -2.10 8.50 -9.38
C GLY A 119 -1.12 9.51 -9.97
N ASN A 120 -1.65 10.44 -10.76
CA ASN A 120 -0.90 11.57 -11.28
C ASN A 120 -0.53 12.59 -10.18
N ASN A 121 0.24 13.61 -10.54
CA ASN A 121 0.75 14.66 -9.64
C ASN A 121 1.44 14.08 -8.41
N PHE A 122 2.41 13.21 -8.65
CA PHE A 122 3.19 12.54 -7.61
C PHE A 122 2.30 11.80 -6.60
N THR A 123 1.14 11.31 -7.06
CA THR A 123 0.19 10.60 -6.20
C THR A 123 -0.28 11.45 -4.99
N SER A 124 -0.28 12.79 -5.14
CA SER A 124 -0.63 13.74 -4.09
C SER A 124 -2.06 13.56 -3.60
N ALA A 125 -2.23 13.27 -2.30
CA ALA A 125 -3.54 13.12 -1.68
C ALA A 125 -4.42 14.38 -1.82
N GLY A 126 -3.80 15.57 -1.93
CA GLY A 126 -4.52 16.84 -2.09
C GLY A 126 -5.16 17.03 -3.47
N GLU A 127 -4.64 16.35 -4.50
CA GLU A 127 -5.13 16.46 -5.88
C GLU A 127 -5.61 15.13 -6.44
N PHE A 128 -5.59 14.06 -5.64
CA PHE A 128 -5.95 12.72 -6.11
C PHE A 128 -7.38 12.66 -6.69
N VAL A 129 -8.32 13.33 -6.02
CA VAL A 129 -9.73 13.41 -6.46
C VAL A 129 -9.90 14.44 -7.58
N SER A 130 -9.51 15.69 -7.34
CA SER A 130 -9.73 16.80 -8.28
C SER A 130 -8.92 16.68 -9.57
N GLY A 131 -7.76 16.03 -9.52
CA GLY A 131 -6.90 15.72 -10.67
C GLY A 131 -7.35 14.50 -11.48
N GLY A 132 -8.45 13.85 -11.09
CA GLY A 132 -9.06 12.74 -11.83
C GLY A 132 -8.41 11.36 -11.62
N SER A 133 -7.35 11.27 -10.80
CA SER A 133 -6.70 9.99 -10.48
C SER A 133 -7.65 9.03 -9.76
N ALA A 134 -8.42 9.53 -8.80
CA ALA A 134 -9.35 8.72 -8.02
C ALA A 134 -10.34 7.98 -8.92
N GLU A 135 -11.01 8.69 -9.83
CA GLU A 135 -11.98 8.12 -10.76
C GLU A 135 -11.32 7.16 -11.77
N ALA A 136 -10.20 7.58 -12.38
CA ALA A 136 -9.51 6.76 -13.38
C ALA A 136 -9.04 5.42 -12.80
N LEU A 137 -8.50 5.43 -11.58
CA LEU A 137 -8.01 4.25 -10.88
C LEU A 137 -9.15 3.46 -10.20
N ALA A 138 -10.30 4.10 -9.93
CA ALA A 138 -11.49 3.44 -9.40
C ALA A 138 -11.98 2.31 -10.31
N ALA A 139 -11.84 2.51 -11.62
CA ALA A 139 -12.31 1.61 -12.67
C ALA A 139 -11.43 0.36 -12.86
N ILE A 140 -10.26 0.28 -12.21
CA ILE A 140 -9.37 -0.87 -12.31
C ILE A 140 -9.92 -2.04 -11.50
N THR A 141 -9.96 -3.23 -12.11
CA THR A 141 -10.45 -4.45 -11.48
C THR A 141 -9.43 -5.58 -11.56
N ASN A 142 -9.57 -6.55 -10.66
CA ASN A 142 -8.95 -7.86 -10.78
C ASN A 142 -9.58 -8.62 -11.98
N PRO A 143 -8.95 -9.70 -12.48
CA PRO A 143 -9.49 -10.50 -13.59
C PRO A 143 -10.90 -11.06 -13.37
N ASP A 144 -11.32 -11.23 -12.12
CA ASP A 144 -12.67 -11.69 -11.75
C ASP A 144 -13.70 -10.54 -11.65
N GLY A 145 -13.28 -9.30 -11.93
CA GLY A 145 -14.12 -8.10 -11.84
C GLY A 145 -14.17 -7.47 -10.46
N SER A 146 -13.59 -8.08 -9.43
CA SER A 146 -13.53 -7.50 -8.08
C SER A 146 -12.53 -6.34 -8.00
N THR A 147 -12.62 -5.56 -6.93
CA THR A 147 -11.60 -4.57 -6.55
C THR A 147 -10.84 -4.98 -5.29
N ASP A 148 -10.96 -6.25 -4.89
CA ASP A 148 -10.37 -6.81 -3.69
C ASP A 148 -8.85 -6.62 -3.68
N ASN A 149 -8.34 -6.11 -2.56
CA ASN A 149 -6.92 -5.82 -2.35
C ASN A 149 -6.30 -4.83 -3.36
N LEU A 150 -7.12 -4.04 -4.08
CA LEU A 150 -6.67 -2.92 -4.91
C LEU A 150 -6.84 -1.60 -4.14
N VAL A 151 -5.72 -1.04 -3.70
CA VAL A 151 -5.67 0.05 -2.72
C VAL A 151 -5.14 1.32 -3.41
N MET A 152 -5.76 2.47 -3.15
CA MET A 152 -5.25 3.74 -3.67
C MET A 152 -3.93 4.07 -2.98
N ASP A 153 -2.90 4.30 -3.77
CA ASP A 153 -1.61 4.76 -3.27
C ASP A 153 -1.68 6.28 -3.08
N LEU A 154 -1.19 6.83 -1.96
CA LEU A 154 -1.30 8.26 -1.63
C LEU A 154 -0.01 8.78 -1.01
N HIS A 155 0.47 9.91 -1.51
CA HIS A 155 1.62 10.64 -0.99
C HIS A 155 1.19 12.02 -0.51
N LYS A 156 1.84 12.54 0.55
CA LYS A 156 1.66 13.95 0.94
C LYS A 156 2.77 14.48 1.83
N TYR A 157 3.32 15.63 1.48
CA TYR A 157 4.25 16.39 2.33
C TYR A 157 3.59 17.66 2.90
N LEU A 158 4.24 18.23 3.91
CA LEU A 158 3.71 19.30 4.77
C LEU A 158 4.35 20.66 4.50
N ASP A 159 5.42 20.66 3.71
CA ASP A 159 6.16 21.86 3.32
C ASP A 159 5.43 22.66 2.24
N THR A 160 5.98 23.83 1.93
CA THR A 160 5.35 24.89 1.14
C THR A 160 4.88 24.47 -0.25
N ASP A 161 5.55 23.50 -0.85
CA ASP A 161 5.32 23.04 -2.22
C ASP A 161 5.07 21.53 -2.32
N ASN A 162 4.80 20.86 -1.18
CA ASN A 162 4.53 19.42 -1.12
C ASN A 162 5.68 18.54 -1.63
N SER A 163 6.93 19.04 -1.62
CA SER A 163 8.10 18.31 -2.13
C SER A 163 8.82 17.46 -1.08
N GLY A 164 8.60 17.73 0.22
CA GLY A 164 9.38 17.09 1.28
C GLY A 164 10.84 17.55 1.33
N SER A 165 11.16 18.73 0.77
CA SER A 165 12.54 19.23 0.68
C SER A 165 12.85 20.37 1.65
N HIS A 166 11.84 20.90 2.35
CA HIS A 166 12.02 22.01 3.29
C HIS A 166 11.92 21.57 4.76
N ALA A 167 12.63 22.31 5.62
CA ALA A 167 12.65 22.03 7.05
C ALA A 167 11.30 22.34 7.71
N GLU A 168 10.65 23.44 7.32
CA GLU A 168 9.46 23.93 8.00
C GLU A 168 8.18 23.38 7.35
N CYS A 169 7.20 23.07 8.20
CA CYS A 169 5.89 22.62 7.77
C CYS A 169 4.89 23.77 7.83
N VAL A 170 4.11 23.95 6.76
CA VAL A 170 3.10 25.02 6.68
C VAL A 170 1.68 24.51 6.85
N THR A 171 1.44 23.22 6.61
CA THR A 171 0.12 22.57 6.72
C THR A 171 0.18 21.27 7.52
N ASN A 172 -0.95 20.84 8.07
CA ASN A 172 -1.13 19.52 8.67
C ASN A 172 -1.86 18.54 7.72
N ASN A 173 -2.18 18.98 6.50
CA ASN A 173 -2.87 18.19 5.46
C ASN A 173 -4.23 17.58 5.83
N THR A 174 -4.78 17.86 7.01
CA THR A 174 -6.03 17.22 7.49
C THR A 174 -7.20 17.45 6.53
N ALA A 175 -7.30 18.64 5.92
CA ALA A 175 -8.31 18.91 4.90
C ALA A 175 -8.15 18.04 3.63
N ALA A 176 -6.91 17.86 3.15
CA ALA A 176 -6.64 16.99 1.99
C ALA A 176 -6.99 15.53 2.31
N PHE A 177 -6.57 15.04 3.49
CA PHE A 177 -6.89 13.69 3.94
C PHE A 177 -8.38 13.49 4.19
N GLN A 178 -9.10 14.51 4.65
CA GLN A 178 -10.56 14.47 4.77
C GLN A 178 -11.21 14.30 3.40
N THR A 179 -10.83 15.10 2.40
CA THR A 179 -11.39 15.01 1.04
C THR A 179 -11.21 13.63 0.44
N ILE A 180 -10.00 13.05 0.49
CA ILE A 180 -9.78 11.71 -0.05
C ILE A 180 -10.48 10.63 0.80
N SER A 181 -10.51 10.75 2.14
CA SER A 181 -11.19 9.78 3.00
C SER A 181 -12.69 9.74 2.71
N ASP A 182 -13.33 10.89 2.51
CA ASP A 182 -14.75 10.95 2.17
C ASP A 182 -15.02 10.33 0.80
N TRP A 183 -14.17 10.62 -0.19
CA TRP A 183 -14.27 9.99 -1.50
C TRP A 183 -14.11 8.46 -1.40
N LEU A 184 -13.13 7.97 -0.64
CA LEU A 184 -12.88 6.55 -0.43
C LEU A 184 -14.10 5.87 0.21
N ARG A 185 -14.70 6.47 1.24
CA ARG A 185 -15.93 5.96 1.89
C ARG A 185 -17.09 5.88 0.91
N THR A 186 -17.36 6.97 0.19
CA THR A 186 -18.46 7.03 -0.79
C THR A 186 -18.31 5.99 -1.88
N ASN A 187 -17.09 5.76 -2.35
CA ASN A 187 -16.81 4.85 -3.46
C ASN A 187 -16.45 3.42 -3.00
N LYS A 188 -16.57 3.13 -1.71
CA LYS A 188 -16.22 1.82 -1.10
C LYS A 188 -14.81 1.36 -1.47
N ARG A 189 -13.86 2.30 -1.49
CA ARG A 189 -12.45 2.06 -1.72
C ARG A 189 -11.66 2.34 -0.44
N VAL A 190 -10.41 1.87 -0.42
CA VAL A 190 -9.46 2.15 0.65
C VAL A 190 -8.16 2.68 0.05
N GLY A 191 -7.40 3.42 0.84
CA GLY A 191 -6.12 3.99 0.48
C GLY A 191 -5.05 3.72 1.53
N ILE A 192 -3.80 3.86 1.11
CA ILE A 192 -2.62 3.80 1.99
C ILE A 192 -1.83 5.09 1.80
N ILE A 193 -1.27 5.63 2.88
CA ILE A 193 -0.29 6.71 2.78
C ILE A 193 1.08 6.04 2.70
N SER A 194 1.57 5.80 1.50
CA SER A 194 2.85 5.09 1.28
C SER A 194 4.07 6.01 1.30
N GLU A 195 3.84 7.32 1.30
CA GLU A 195 4.89 8.31 1.52
C GLU A 195 4.37 9.59 2.18
N THR A 196 4.98 9.92 3.32
CA THR A 196 4.88 11.23 3.95
C THR A 196 6.03 11.39 4.93
N GLY A 197 6.49 12.61 5.13
CA GLY A 197 7.60 12.89 6.03
C GLY A 197 7.60 14.35 6.46
N ALA A 198 8.35 14.62 7.51
CA ALA A 198 8.55 15.96 8.02
C ALA A 198 9.94 16.04 8.67
N SER A 199 10.46 17.25 8.85
CA SER A 199 11.65 17.44 9.69
C SER A 199 11.27 17.48 11.18
N MET A 200 12.28 17.59 12.05
CA MET A 200 12.08 17.83 13.50
C MET A 200 11.92 19.31 13.87
N ALA A 201 11.71 20.21 12.90
CA ALA A 201 11.40 21.62 13.18
C ALA A 201 10.14 21.76 14.05
N PRO A 202 10.03 22.79 14.91
CA PRO A 202 8.87 22.96 15.78
C PRO A 202 7.53 23.02 15.05
N SER A 203 7.49 23.64 13.86
CA SER A 203 6.29 23.69 13.02
C SER A 203 5.84 22.29 12.58
N CYS A 204 6.81 21.43 12.24
CA CYS A 204 6.59 20.06 11.79
C CYS A 204 6.17 19.13 12.93
N MET A 205 6.80 19.22 14.10
CA MET A 205 6.41 18.39 15.26
C MET A 205 4.93 18.56 15.61
N THR A 206 4.37 19.76 15.50
CA THR A 206 2.93 19.97 15.70
C THR A 206 2.12 19.43 14.53
N LYS A 207 2.40 19.90 13.31
CA LYS A 207 1.56 19.62 12.13
C LYS A 207 1.59 18.17 11.68
N PHE A 208 2.73 17.50 11.77
CA PHE A 208 2.88 16.10 11.41
C PHE A 208 2.20 15.17 12.41
N CYS A 209 2.27 15.49 13.70
CA CYS A 209 1.50 14.78 14.72
C CYS A 209 -0.01 14.93 14.47
N GLU A 210 -0.51 16.14 14.18
CA GLU A 210 -1.92 16.38 13.82
C GLU A 210 -2.34 15.61 12.57
N GLN A 211 -1.50 15.59 11.52
CA GLN A 211 -1.74 14.80 10.32
C GLN A 211 -1.91 13.32 10.64
N ASN A 212 -0.95 12.75 11.38
CA ASN A 212 -0.91 11.32 11.62
C ASN A 212 -1.97 10.87 12.62
N GLU A 213 -2.36 11.73 13.57
CA GLU A 213 -3.57 11.52 14.37
C GLU A 213 -4.84 11.48 13.52
N PHE A 214 -4.95 12.36 12.53
CA PHE A 214 -6.09 12.34 11.61
C PHE A 214 -6.11 11.04 10.81
N ILE A 215 -4.99 10.65 10.20
CA ILE A 215 -4.87 9.38 9.45
C ILE A 215 -5.27 8.20 10.35
N ALA A 216 -4.70 8.11 11.56
CA ALA A 216 -5.01 7.04 12.51
C ALA A 216 -6.48 6.98 12.95
N LYS A 217 -7.20 8.11 12.95
CA LYS A 217 -8.64 8.18 13.29
C LYS A 217 -9.56 7.81 12.11
N ASN A 218 -9.03 7.77 10.88
CA ASN A 218 -9.76 7.42 9.66
C ASN A 218 -9.36 6.02 9.15
N ASP A 219 -9.11 5.09 10.08
CA ASP A 219 -8.60 3.74 9.82
C ASP A 219 -9.59 2.79 9.12
N ASP A 220 -10.83 3.24 8.91
CA ASP A 220 -11.84 2.56 8.12
C ASP A 220 -11.55 2.62 6.61
N VAL A 221 -10.84 3.66 6.15
CA VAL A 221 -10.50 3.85 4.73
C VAL A 221 -9.02 4.14 4.46
N LEU A 222 -8.27 4.65 5.45
CA LEU A 222 -6.82 4.82 5.38
C LEU A 222 -6.14 3.66 6.12
N ILE A 223 -5.84 2.59 5.40
CA ILE A 223 -5.53 1.28 5.99
C ILE A 223 -4.05 1.06 6.30
N GLY A 224 -3.20 2.05 6.02
CA GLY A 224 -1.78 1.96 6.32
C GLY A 224 -1.04 3.29 6.15
N PHE A 225 0.19 3.31 6.67
CA PHE A 225 1.03 4.48 6.71
C PHE A 225 2.50 4.07 6.61
N VAL A 226 3.27 4.79 5.79
CA VAL A 226 4.70 4.61 5.62
C VAL A 226 5.37 5.97 5.64
N ALA A 227 6.27 6.15 6.59
CA ALA A 227 7.02 7.40 6.70
C ALA A 227 8.29 7.36 5.83
N TRP A 228 8.58 8.51 5.23
CA TRP A 228 9.83 8.80 4.55
C TRP A 228 10.73 9.66 5.46
N GLY A 229 12.02 9.33 5.70
CA GLY A 229 12.79 8.19 5.18
C GLY A 229 13.84 7.63 6.14
N ALA A 230 14.14 6.34 5.99
CA ALA A 230 15.13 5.58 6.77
C ALA A 230 16.12 4.84 5.83
N GLY A 231 16.83 3.84 6.35
CA GLY A 231 17.65 2.94 5.54
C GLY A 231 19.00 3.55 5.18
N GLY A 232 19.20 3.91 3.92
CA GLY A 232 20.49 4.40 3.41
C GLY A 232 20.78 5.88 3.68
N PHE A 233 19.80 6.64 4.19
CA PHE A 233 20.01 8.02 4.63
C PHE A 233 20.84 8.10 5.91
N ASP A 234 21.44 9.26 6.17
CA ASP A 234 22.13 9.54 7.44
C ASP A 234 21.30 10.45 8.36
N GLU A 235 21.86 10.80 9.51
CA GLU A 235 21.24 11.68 10.50
C GLU A 235 21.13 13.14 10.05
N THR A 236 21.81 13.54 8.96
CA THR A 236 21.76 14.89 8.39
C THR A 236 20.65 15.06 7.36
N TYR A 237 20.07 13.96 6.89
CA TYR A 237 18.92 14.01 5.99
C TYR A 237 17.72 14.68 6.67
N ILE A 238 17.14 15.67 6.00
CA ILE A 238 16.14 16.57 6.58
C ILE A 238 14.85 15.87 7.04
N LEU A 239 14.47 14.78 6.38
CA LEU A 239 13.32 13.95 6.74
C LEU A 239 13.72 12.61 7.40
N THR A 240 14.91 12.54 8.01
CA THR A 240 15.39 11.29 8.58
C THR A 240 14.48 10.77 9.70
N ILE A 241 14.10 9.51 9.60
CA ILE A 241 13.52 8.70 10.69
C ILE A 241 14.45 7.54 11.06
N MET A 242 15.72 7.59 10.63
CA MET A 242 16.71 6.58 10.97
C MET A 242 16.92 6.54 12.49
N PRO A 243 16.82 5.37 13.13
CA PRO A 243 17.19 5.23 14.53
C PRO A 243 18.70 5.38 14.69
N SER A 244 19.14 6.09 15.72
CA SER A 244 20.56 6.15 16.08
C SER A 244 20.95 4.89 16.86
N LYS A 245 22.22 4.49 16.76
CA LYS A 245 22.76 3.34 17.48
C LYS A 245 23.84 3.78 18.45
N LEU A 246 23.64 3.51 19.74
CA LEU A 246 24.67 3.64 20.77
C LEU A 246 24.91 2.26 21.39
N GLU A 247 26.14 1.76 21.25
CA GLU A 247 26.50 0.38 21.60
C GLU A 247 25.53 -0.62 20.94
N ASP A 248 24.80 -1.42 21.71
CA ASP A 248 23.83 -2.40 21.23
C ASP A 248 22.38 -1.89 21.28
N THR A 249 22.15 -0.60 21.55
CA THR A 249 20.81 -0.02 21.67
C THR A 249 20.50 0.90 20.48
N TRP A 250 19.36 0.61 19.84
CA TRP A 250 18.76 1.50 18.83
C TRP A 250 17.78 2.46 19.49
N THR A 251 17.83 3.74 19.11
CA THR A 251 16.95 4.79 19.63
C THR A 251 16.31 5.55 18.49
N ASP A 252 14.98 5.49 18.41
CA ASP A 252 14.21 6.31 17.48
C ASP A 252 14.30 7.80 17.84
N ASN A 253 14.25 8.67 16.83
CA ASN A 253 14.19 10.11 17.05
C ASN A 253 12.80 10.58 17.55
N LYS A 254 12.71 11.85 17.94
CA LYS A 254 11.47 12.41 18.52
C LYS A 254 10.30 12.39 17.55
N LEU A 255 10.54 12.62 16.25
CA LEU A 255 9.49 12.59 15.23
C LEU A 255 8.85 11.20 15.14
N MET A 256 9.70 10.16 15.08
CA MET A 256 9.27 8.77 15.04
C MET A 256 8.50 8.38 16.31
N GLN A 257 9.01 8.71 17.49
CA GLN A 257 8.34 8.40 18.76
C GLN A 257 6.99 9.12 18.90
N GLN A 258 6.96 10.43 18.66
CA GLN A 258 5.82 11.28 19.02
C GLN A 258 4.77 11.38 17.92
N CYS A 259 5.18 11.43 16.66
CA CYS A 259 4.25 11.66 15.55
C CYS A 259 3.96 10.42 14.71
N ILE A 260 4.69 9.31 14.89
CA ILE A 260 4.42 8.05 14.18
C ILE A 260 3.99 6.96 15.15
N LEU A 261 4.86 6.57 16.09
CA LEU A 261 4.55 5.49 17.02
C LEU A 261 3.42 5.84 18.00
N ALA A 262 3.30 7.08 18.47
CA ALA A 262 2.23 7.42 19.40
C ALA A 262 0.82 7.43 18.77
N PRO A 263 0.58 7.99 17.56
CA PRO A 263 -0.72 7.91 16.89
C PRO A 263 -1.10 6.48 16.47
N PHE A 264 -0.18 5.74 15.86
CA PHE A 264 -0.47 4.42 15.29
C PHE A 264 -0.30 3.28 16.30
N GLY A 265 0.65 3.37 17.23
CA GLY A 265 0.97 2.31 18.18
C GLY A 265 -0.13 2.00 19.21
N LYS A 266 -1.00 2.98 19.54
CA LYS A 266 -2.11 2.78 20.49
C LYS A 266 -3.24 1.90 19.95
N HIS A 267 -3.39 1.79 18.63
CA HIS A 267 -4.46 1.00 18.02
C HIS A 267 -4.14 -0.50 17.94
N SER A 268 -2.88 -0.89 18.16
CA SER A 268 -2.40 -2.29 18.09
C SER A 268 -2.86 -3.19 19.26
N VAL A 269 -3.43 -2.63 20.35
CA VAL A 269 -3.74 -3.39 21.58
C VAL A 269 -5.22 -3.76 21.72
N SER A 270 -6.10 -3.37 20.78
CA SER A 270 -7.54 -3.69 20.89
C SER A 270 -7.94 -4.94 20.10
N LYS A 271 -8.23 -6.02 20.86
CA LYS A 271 -8.92 -7.29 20.51
C LYS A 271 -8.09 -8.45 19.97
N SER A 272 -7.24 -9.02 20.82
CA SER A 272 -7.16 -10.49 20.91
C SER A 272 -8.20 -10.95 21.94
N ALA A 273 -9.41 -11.26 21.48
CA ALA A 273 -10.37 -11.97 22.32
C ALA A 273 -9.94 -13.44 22.38
N THR A 274 -9.37 -13.84 23.51
CA THR A 274 -9.04 -15.22 23.85
C THR A 274 -10.30 -16.09 23.74
N LYS A 275 -10.45 -16.84 22.65
CA LYS A 275 -11.43 -17.93 22.57
C LYS A 275 -10.92 -19.08 23.43
N THR A 276 -11.33 -19.09 24.69
CA THR A 276 -11.22 -20.26 25.57
C THR A 276 -11.99 -21.41 24.93
N LYS A 277 -11.29 -22.49 24.56
CA LYS A 277 -11.90 -23.75 24.11
C LYS A 277 -12.72 -24.31 25.27
N SER A 278 -14.05 -24.27 25.16
CA SER A 278 -14.93 -25.08 26.00
C SER A 278 -15.03 -26.48 25.39
N ALA A 279 -14.62 -27.48 26.17
CA ALA A 279 -14.69 -28.89 25.80
C ALA A 279 -16.15 -29.37 25.83
N SER A 280 -16.59 -30.00 24.74
CA SER A 280 -17.87 -30.71 24.67
C SER A 280 -17.72 -32.13 25.22
N PRO A 281 -18.61 -32.62 26.10
CA PRO A 281 -18.63 -34.02 26.47
C PRO A 281 -19.41 -34.84 25.44
N THR A 282 -18.81 -35.96 25.05
CA THR A 282 -19.38 -37.08 24.29
C THR A 282 -20.72 -37.58 24.83
N LYS A 283 -21.65 -37.96 23.93
CA LYS A 283 -22.51 -39.15 24.10
C LYS A 283 -23.20 -39.61 22.80
N ASN A 284 -22.89 -40.86 22.47
CA ASN A 284 -23.55 -41.90 21.66
C ASN A 284 -24.84 -41.62 20.86
N SER A 285 -24.81 -42.09 19.61
CA SER A 285 -25.95 -42.45 18.75
C SER A 285 -26.65 -43.73 19.28
N PRO A 286 -27.91 -44.03 18.89
CA PRO A 286 -28.11 -44.73 17.62
C PRO A 286 -29.33 -44.29 16.78
N SER A 287 -29.18 -44.63 15.49
CA SER A 287 -30.08 -44.57 14.32
C SER A 287 -31.49 -45.16 14.47
N ILE A 288 -32.51 -44.53 13.84
CA ILE A 288 -33.63 -45.19 13.12
C ILE A 288 -34.07 -44.34 11.90
N THR A 289 -34.42 -45.07 10.83
CA THR A 289 -34.90 -44.82 9.47
C THR A 289 -36.24 -44.07 9.29
N GLY A 290 -36.48 -43.45 8.11
CA GLY A 290 -37.85 -43.31 7.54
C GLY A 290 -38.16 -42.14 6.57
N SER A 291 -38.08 -42.42 5.26
CA SER A 291 -38.82 -41.95 4.06
C SER A 291 -39.61 -40.60 3.95
N SER A 292 -39.31 -39.88 2.85
CA SER A 292 -40.16 -39.19 1.83
C SER A 292 -41.45 -38.42 2.19
N THR A 293 -41.58 -37.18 1.69
CA THR A 293 -42.53 -36.75 0.62
C THR A 293 -42.35 -35.26 0.25
N ALA A 294 -42.80 -34.92 -0.96
CA ALA A 294 -42.67 -33.62 -1.62
C ALA A 294 -43.86 -32.68 -1.39
N ALA A 295 -43.66 -31.38 -1.71
CA ALA A 295 -44.51 -30.52 -2.57
C ALA A 295 -44.92 -29.12 -2.00
N THR A 296 -44.37 -28.09 -2.68
CA THR A 296 -44.96 -26.81 -3.20
C THR A 296 -45.45 -25.63 -2.32
N SER A 297 -44.90 -24.46 -2.71
CA SER A 297 -45.49 -23.09 -2.85
C SER A 297 -45.75 -22.31 -1.54
N THR A 298 -45.54 -20.99 -1.41
CA THR A 298 -45.59 -19.82 -2.31
C THR A 298 -44.69 -18.69 -1.76
N GLY A 299 -44.40 -17.69 -2.59
CA GLY A 299 -43.36 -16.69 -2.39
C GLY A 299 -43.59 -15.58 -1.35
N SER A 300 -42.52 -14.83 -1.13
CA SER A 300 -42.55 -13.38 -0.87
C SER A 300 -41.17 -12.80 -1.16
N HIS A 301 -41.17 -11.63 -1.81
CA HIS A 301 -40.02 -10.78 -2.07
C HIS A 301 -39.09 -10.64 -0.85
N SER A 302 -37.79 -10.72 -1.11
CA SER A 302 -36.79 -10.04 -0.28
C SER A 302 -35.74 -9.48 -1.22
N ASP A 303 -35.51 -8.19 -1.07
CA ASP A 303 -34.55 -7.38 -1.80
C ASP A 303 -33.17 -8.05 -1.82
N ASP A 304 -32.56 -8.10 -3.02
CA ASP A 304 -31.16 -8.47 -3.19
C ASP A 304 -30.30 -7.37 -2.55
N GLU A 305 -29.97 -7.53 -1.26
CA GLU A 305 -28.78 -6.94 -0.69
C GLU A 305 -27.58 -7.62 -1.35
N ASP A 306 -27.08 -6.97 -2.41
CA ASP A 306 -25.84 -7.36 -3.07
C ASP A 306 -24.70 -7.30 -2.04
N GLY A 307 -24.31 -8.50 -1.61
CA GLY A 307 -23.36 -8.75 -0.54
C GLY A 307 -21.98 -8.28 -0.92
N ALA A 308 -21.68 -7.01 -0.65
CA ALA A 308 -20.32 -6.57 -0.46
C ALA A 308 -19.76 -7.37 0.73
N HIS A 309 -19.01 -8.43 0.45
CA HIS A 309 -18.16 -9.09 1.42
C HIS A 309 -17.16 -8.04 1.93
N GLN A 310 -17.52 -7.34 3.02
CA GLN A 310 -16.59 -6.52 3.77
C GLN A 310 -15.49 -7.45 4.27
N ILE A 311 -14.33 -7.39 3.61
CA ILE A 311 -13.12 -8.00 4.10
C ILE A 311 -12.87 -7.42 5.49
N THR A 312 -12.84 -8.30 6.48
CA THR A 312 -12.33 -7.98 7.81
C THR A 312 -10.82 -7.80 7.65
N ILE A 313 -10.39 -6.61 7.21
CA ILE A 313 -9.01 -6.18 7.35
C ILE A 313 -8.82 -6.07 8.86
N SER A 314 -8.22 -7.10 9.47
CA SER A 314 -7.75 -7.00 10.84
C SER A 314 -6.91 -5.73 10.89
N LYS A 315 -7.27 -4.80 11.79
CA LYS A 315 -6.67 -3.48 11.96
C LYS A 315 -5.18 -3.63 12.26
N PHE A 316 -4.38 -3.84 11.23
CA PHE A 316 -2.93 -3.89 11.31
C PHE A 316 -2.46 -2.48 10.98
N CYS A 317 -1.89 -1.80 11.97
CA CYS A 317 -0.98 -0.69 11.68
C CYS A 317 0.20 -1.28 10.93
N ILE A 318 0.15 -1.19 9.60
CA ILE A 318 1.22 -1.68 8.75
C ILE A 318 2.35 -0.65 8.83
N LEU A 319 3.29 -0.83 9.77
CA LEU A 319 4.63 -0.26 9.60
C LEU A 319 5.28 -1.03 8.45
N LEU A 320 5.18 -0.50 7.24
CA LEU A 320 5.88 -1.05 6.08
C LEU A 320 7.31 -0.56 6.09
N ALA A 321 8.25 -1.46 5.80
CA ALA A 321 9.53 -1.05 5.25
C ALA A 321 9.31 -0.82 3.74
N CYS A 322 9.34 0.44 3.30
CA CYS A 322 9.48 0.74 1.88
C CYS A 322 10.94 0.46 1.48
N ILE A 323 11.13 -0.41 0.49
CA ILE A 323 12.46 -0.74 -0.02
C ILE A 323 12.75 0.16 -1.23
N SER A 324 13.06 1.43 -0.97
CA SER A 324 13.57 2.35 -1.99
C SER A 324 15.09 2.20 -2.10
N ALA A 325 15.59 2.05 -3.34
CA ALA A 325 17.01 1.88 -3.62
C ALA A 325 17.68 3.25 -3.83
N ALA A 326 17.42 4.21 -2.94
CA ALA A 326 17.87 5.59 -3.11
C ALA A 326 19.42 5.73 -3.14
N HIS A 327 20.17 4.69 -2.77
CA HIS A 327 21.64 4.73 -2.69
C HIS A 327 22.37 3.73 -3.61
N LEU A 328 21.74 3.22 -4.68
CA LEU A 328 22.43 2.41 -5.70
C LEU A 328 22.68 3.18 -7.02
N LEU A 329 22.67 4.52 -6.96
CA LEU A 329 22.86 5.41 -8.12
C LEU A 329 24.17 6.22 -8.09
N TYR A 330 25.18 5.78 -7.33
CA TYR A 330 26.56 6.25 -7.48
C TYR A 330 27.53 5.08 -7.55
#